data_AF-A0A2V9TCM6-F1
#
_entry.id   AF-A0A2V9TCM6-F1
#
_cell.length_a   1.000
_cell.length_b   1.000
_cell.length_c   1.000
_cell.angle_alpha   90.00
_cell.angle_beta   90.00
_cell.angle_gamma   90.00
#
_symmetry.space_group_name_H-M   'P 1'
#
loop_
_entity.id
_entity.type
_entity.pdbx_description
1 polymer ?
#
loop_
_entity_poly.entity_id
_entity_poly.type
_entity_poly.pdbx_seq_one_letter_code
_entity_poly.pdbx_strand_id
1 'polypeptide(L)'
;LFARMAVRQNRHYLDILQSDGKWHSYPVDYTIGSKFQQAYATKLPNGEIHVFPIQYNVLHKRWVNFWKVIDGPGSERADPRTWERLDASTSYQAICAVCHTSRLRNTKGGGFDVNNVEFKEPGIDCEMCHGPSGGHVIEMSEHDYHPKDPLDPPVNFHKIDSRKSAAICAQCHMQSAIRNPGPDGELNYVSSGEFFGNRLRQWFGEFSRKGFYKDGRFRQTTFIVEALERSQCFKKAELSCGTCHDPHSRDSASNPTSLKFRDEPDLMCTGCHRQFRDAAAISRHSHHATESEGSRCVSCHMPRIMDALLFRARYHQIDDIPNAEMTKRFGPEESPNACLLCHTEKNAEWAGQQLSGWKPLRANAP
;
A
#
# COMPACT_ATOMS: atom_id res chain seq x y z
N LEU A 1 -19.54 -0.66 26.10
CA LEU A 1 -18.60 0.33 25.54
C LEU A 1 -17.24 0.07 26.18
N PHE A 2 -16.14 0.00 25.42
CA PHE A 2 -14.80 -0.30 25.96
C PHE A 2 -13.78 0.80 25.68
N ALA A 3 -14.11 1.79 24.85
CA ALA A 3 -13.28 2.95 24.57
C ALA A 3 -14.17 4.18 24.30
N ARG A 4 -13.69 5.38 24.65
CA ARG A 4 -14.34 6.66 24.30
C ARG A 4 -13.32 7.78 24.18
N MET A 5 -13.56 8.71 23.25
CA MET A 5 -12.79 9.95 23.16
C MET A 5 -13.33 10.97 24.17
N ALA A 6 -12.42 11.70 24.82
CA ALA A 6 -12.75 12.78 25.73
C ALA A 6 -11.88 14.01 25.43
N VAL A 7 -12.43 15.20 25.62
CA VAL A 7 -11.69 16.45 25.59
C VAL A 7 -11.65 17.00 27.01
N ARG A 8 -10.44 17.22 27.53
CA ARG A 8 -10.22 17.78 28.88
C ARG A 8 -9.21 18.90 28.77
N GLN A 9 -9.55 20.09 29.25
CA GLN A 9 -8.68 21.27 29.19
C GLN A 9 -8.07 21.49 27.80
N ASN A 10 -8.90 21.38 26.75
CA ASN A 10 -8.50 21.53 25.35
C ASN A 10 -7.48 20.49 24.82
N ARG A 11 -7.29 19.37 25.53
CA ARG A 11 -6.49 18.22 25.07
C ARG A 11 -7.37 17.00 24.82
N HIS A 12 -7.06 16.26 23.75
CA HIS A 12 -7.74 15.01 23.40
C HIS A 12 -7.18 13.83 24.19
N TYR A 13 -8.08 12.97 24.66
CA TYR A 13 -7.79 11.75 25.39
C TYR A 13 -8.60 10.60 24.80
N LEU A 14 -8.04 9.39 24.88
CA LEU A 14 -8.78 8.16 24.71
C LEU A 14 -8.89 7.46 26.07
N ASP A 15 -10.11 7.33 26.57
CA ASP A 15 -10.40 6.51 27.74
C ASP A 15 -10.65 5.08 27.28
N ILE A 16 -9.96 4.10 27.86
CA ILE A 16 -10.10 2.67 27.56
C ILE A 16 -10.49 1.92 28.83
N LEU A 17 -11.46 1.03 28.72
CA LEU A 17 -11.79 0.04 29.75
C LEU A 17 -10.75 -1.07 29.68
N GLN A 18 -10.07 -1.30 30.80
CA GLN A 18 -8.96 -2.23 30.92
C GLN A 18 -9.38 -3.56 31.53
N SER A 19 -8.45 -4.53 31.57
CA SER A 19 -8.73 -5.88 32.09
C SER A 19 -9.10 -5.87 33.57
N ASP A 20 -8.66 -4.85 34.32
CA ASP A 20 -9.02 -4.59 35.72
C ASP A 20 -10.47 -4.07 35.92
N GLY A 21 -11.21 -3.86 34.83
CA GLY A 21 -12.57 -3.34 34.84
C GLY A 21 -12.67 -1.83 35.08
N LYS A 22 -11.56 -1.10 35.08
CA LYS A 22 -11.51 0.36 35.28
C LYS A 22 -11.24 1.10 33.99
N TRP A 23 -11.64 2.36 33.96
CA TRP A 23 -11.35 3.27 32.87
C TRP A 23 -9.99 3.94 33.10
N HIS A 24 -9.11 3.81 32.14
CA HIS A 24 -7.80 4.47 32.11
C HIS A 24 -7.78 5.48 30.98
N SER A 25 -7.16 6.63 31.22
CA SER A 25 -7.15 7.73 30.26
C SER A 25 -5.76 8.00 29.75
N TYR A 26 -5.63 8.01 28.42
CA TYR A 26 -4.37 8.23 27.73
C TYR A 26 -4.48 9.48 26.86
N PRO A 27 -3.48 10.38 26.88
CA PRO A 27 -3.46 11.49 25.94
C PRO A 27 -3.35 10.95 24.51
N VAL A 28 -4.01 11.64 23.57
CA VAL A 28 -3.82 11.42 22.14
C VAL A 28 -2.70 12.35 21.68
N ASP A 29 -1.50 11.80 21.56
CA ASP A 29 -0.29 12.55 21.20
C ASP A 29 -0.07 12.58 19.68
N TYR A 30 -0.59 11.58 18.98
CA TYR A 30 -0.50 11.48 17.52
C TYR A 30 -1.83 11.12 16.89
N THR A 31 -2.08 11.70 15.72
CA THR A 31 -3.07 11.24 14.74
C THR A 31 -2.30 10.69 13.54
N ILE A 32 -2.54 9.43 13.22
CA ILE A 32 -1.83 8.67 12.19
C ILE A 32 -2.83 8.32 11.10
N GLY A 33 -2.44 8.50 9.84
CA GLY A 33 -3.28 8.18 8.69
C GLY A 33 -3.51 9.38 7.79
N SER A 34 -4.23 9.13 6.69
CA SER A 34 -4.44 10.14 5.65
C SER A 34 -5.84 9.97 5.05
N LYS A 35 -5.96 9.19 3.96
CA LYS A 35 -7.13 9.24 3.08
C LYS A 35 -8.32 8.40 3.55
N PHE A 36 -8.07 7.22 4.14
CA PHE A 36 -9.12 6.22 4.39
C PHE A 36 -9.41 5.98 5.87
N GLN A 37 -8.44 6.28 6.73
CA GLN A 37 -8.49 5.96 8.16
C GLN A 37 -7.67 6.96 8.96
N GLN A 38 -8.09 7.15 10.21
CA GLN A 38 -7.37 7.86 11.26
C GLN A 38 -7.19 6.91 12.43
N ALA A 39 -5.94 6.53 12.69
CA ALA A 39 -5.50 5.91 13.91
C ALA A 39 -4.99 6.98 14.88
N TYR A 40 -4.91 6.62 16.15
CA TYR A 40 -4.47 7.52 17.21
C TYR A 40 -3.43 6.78 18.05
N ALA A 41 -2.50 7.52 18.64
CA ALA A 41 -1.48 6.93 19.51
C ALA A 41 -1.16 7.81 20.71
N THR A 42 -0.70 7.16 21.78
CA THR A 42 -0.09 7.82 22.94
C THR A 42 1.42 7.64 22.91
N LYS A 43 2.15 8.63 23.43
CA LYS A 43 3.57 8.55 23.72
C LYS A 43 3.79 8.33 25.21
N LEU A 44 4.53 7.29 25.54
CA LEU A 44 4.92 7.01 26.93
C LEU A 44 6.15 7.84 27.33
N PRO A 45 6.41 8.02 28.65
CA PRO A 45 7.57 8.78 29.13
C PRO A 45 8.92 8.25 28.66
N ASN A 46 9.03 6.95 28.38
CA ASN A 46 10.23 6.30 27.84
C ASN A 46 10.43 6.53 26.33
N GLY A 47 9.50 7.22 25.67
CA GLY A 47 9.58 7.55 24.25
C GLY A 47 8.85 6.58 23.31
N GLU A 48 8.35 5.45 23.82
CA GLU A 48 7.57 4.51 23.03
C GLU A 48 6.23 5.11 22.60
N ILE A 49 5.82 4.80 21.37
CA ILE A 49 4.55 5.24 20.79
C ILE A 49 3.67 4.02 20.58
N HIS A 50 2.50 4.00 21.24
CA HIS A 50 1.54 2.89 21.13
C HIS A 50 0.26 3.33 20.43
N VAL A 51 -0.05 2.62 19.34
CA VAL A 51 -1.26 2.85 18.55
C VAL A 51 -2.44 2.22 19.27
N PHE A 52 -3.51 3.00 19.44
CA PHE A 52 -4.75 2.50 20.00
C PHE A 52 -5.42 1.51 19.04
N PRO A 53 -6.15 0.50 19.56
CA PRO A 53 -6.76 -0.53 18.73
C PRO A 53 -8.03 -0.03 18.02
N ILE A 54 -8.42 1.22 18.29
CA ILE A 54 -9.62 1.87 17.77
C ILE A 54 -9.25 2.96 16.80
N GLN A 55 -9.77 2.83 15.59
CA GLN A 55 -9.49 3.72 14.48
C GLN A 55 -10.78 4.25 13.90
N TYR A 56 -10.77 5.49 13.42
CA TYR A 56 -11.88 6.06 12.69
C TYR A 56 -11.72 5.75 11.21
N ASN A 57 -12.68 5.04 10.64
CA ASN A 57 -12.73 4.82 9.20
C ASN A 57 -13.48 5.97 8.52
N VAL A 58 -12.79 6.71 7.67
CA VAL A 58 -13.30 7.90 6.97
C VAL A 58 -14.35 7.50 5.93
N LEU A 59 -14.13 6.38 5.23
CA LEU A 59 -15.01 5.90 4.15
C LEU A 59 -16.42 5.56 4.65
N HIS A 60 -16.53 4.85 5.76
CA HIS A 60 -17.77 4.39 6.37
C HIS A 60 -18.23 5.29 7.54
N LYS A 61 -17.47 6.35 7.83
CA LYS A 61 -17.76 7.32 8.90
C LYS A 61 -18.02 6.68 10.26
N ARG A 62 -17.24 5.65 10.62
CA ARG A 62 -17.45 4.87 11.85
C ARG A 62 -16.15 4.47 12.52
N TRP A 63 -16.20 4.29 13.83
CA TRP A 63 -15.12 3.68 14.61
C TRP A 63 -15.07 2.17 14.40
N VAL A 64 -13.86 1.64 14.31
CA VAL A 64 -13.60 0.20 14.14
C VAL A 64 -12.55 -0.28 15.12
N ASN A 65 -12.71 -1.52 15.58
CA ASN A 65 -11.64 -2.27 16.23
C ASN A 65 -10.72 -2.81 15.13
N PHE A 66 -9.57 -2.18 14.97
CA PHE A 66 -8.61 -2.49 13.93
C PHE A 66 -8.07 -3.91 14.05
N TRP A 67 -7.74 -4.35 15.27
CA TRP A 67 -7.20 -5.69 15.52
C TRP A 67 -8.18 -6.80 15.16
N LYS A 68 -9.48 -6.59 15.41
CA LYS A 68 -10.52 -7.52 14.96
C LYS A 68 -10.59 -7.64 13.44
N VAL A 69 -10.23 -6.58 12.69
CA VAL A 69 -10.19 -6.61 11.22
C VAL A 69 -8.98 -7.39 10.72
N ILE A 70 -7.80 -7.19 11.30
CA ILE A 70 -6.55 -7.76 10.77
C ILE A 70 -6.21 -9.16 11.27
N ASP A 71 -6.59 -9.54 12.50
CA ASP A 71 -6.15 -10.81 13.08
C ASP A 71 -7.12 -11.96 12.79
N GLY A 72 -8.40 -11.63 12.55
CA GLY A 72 -9.48 -12.58 12.34
C GLY A 72 -10.20 -13.02 13.62
N PRO A 73 -11.21 -13.91 13.50
CA PRO A 73 -12.02 -14.34 14.64
C PRO A 73 -11.21 -15.09 15.69
N GLY A 74 -11.46 -14.78 16.98
CA GLY A 74 -10.84 -15.49 18.11
C GLY A 74 -9.44 -15.02 18.52
N SER A 75 -8.86 -14.01 17.85
CA SER A 75 -7.60 -13.41 18.30
C SER A 75 -7.74 -12.78 19.68
N GLU A 76 -6.89 -13.15 20.64
CA GLU A 76 -6.82 -12.48 21.93
C GLU A 76 -6.54 -10.99 21.77
N ARG A 77 -5.63 -10.63 20.84
CA ARG A 77 -5.32 -9.23 20.53
C ARG A 77 -6.54 -8.48 20.01
N ALA A 78 -7.56 -9.15 19.45
CA ALA A 78 -8.79 -8.47 19.06
C ALA A 78 -9.62 -7.97 20.25
N ASP A 79 -9.32 -8.35 21.50
CA ASP A 79 -9.90 -7.77 22.70
C ASP A 79 -9.17 -6.48 23.10
N PRO A 80 -9.79 -5.29 22.95
CA PRO A 80 -9.16 -4.00 23.24
C PRO A 80 -8.77 -3.84 24.70
N ARG A 81 -9.35 -4.63 25.61
CA ARG A 81 -8.99 -4.63 27.04
C ARG A 81 -7.58 -5.17 27.27
N THR A 82 -6.98 -5.84 26.29
CA THR A 82 -5.60 -6.33 26.38
C THR A 82 -4.57 -5.29 25.93
N TRP A 83 -5.01 -4.13 25.42
CA TRP A 83 -4.11 -3.09 24.90
C TRP A 83 -3.11 -2.56 25.95
N GLU A 84 -3.47 -2.62 27.23
CA GLU A 84 -2.61 -2.26 28.37
C GLU A 84 -1.33 -3.09 28.49
N ARG A 85 -1.25 -4.23 27.80
CA ARG A 85 -0.02 -5.02 27.71
C ARG A 85 1.12 -4.23 27.05
N LEU A 86 0.78 -3.25 26.19
CA LEU A 86 1.72 -2.34 25.53
C LEU A 86 2.91 -3.08 24.91
N ASP A 87 2.65 -4.24 24.32
CA ASP A 87 3.68 -5.07 23.71
C ASP A 87 4.06 -4.58 22.29
N ALA A 88 5.00 -5.26 21.65
CA ALA A 88 5.45 -4.95 20.29
C ALA A 88 4.30 -4.85 19.28
N SER A 89 3.16 -5.52 19.53
CA SER A 89 1.98 -5.54 18.66
C SER A 89 1.21 -4.21 18.62
N THR A 90 1.43 -3.35 19.62
CA THR A 90 0.88 -1.98 19.72
C THR A 90 1.89 -0.90 19.33
N SER A 91 3.19 -1.24 19.27
CA SER A 91 4.26 -0.27 19.02
C SER A 91 4.23 0.25 17.59
N TYR A 92 4.07 1.57 17.45
CA TYR A 92 4.12 2.26 16.17
C TYR A 92 5.51 2.17 15.56
N GLN A 93 6.56 2.35 16.37
CA GLN A 93 7.95 2.24 15.93
C GLN A 93 8.26 0.85 15.39
N ALA A 94 7.75 -0.20 16.04
CA ALA A 94 7.97 -1.58 15.63
C ALA A 94 7.30 -1.93 14.30
N ILE A 95 6.05 -1.51 14.11
CA ILE A 95 5.16 -2.10 13.09
C ILE A 95 4.88 -1.15 11.93
N CYS A 96 4.81 0.15 12.20
CA CYS A 96 4.27 1.12 11.24
C CYS A 96 5.33 2.11 10.77
N ALA A 97 6.23 2.54 11.66
CA ALA A 97 7.09 3.68 11.40
C ALA A 97 8.03 3.47 10.21
N VAL A 98 8.45 2.23 9.94
CA VAL A 98 9.33 1.90 8.82
C VAL A 98 8.76 2.36 7.46
N CYS A 99 7.44 2.29 7.29
CA CYS A 99 6.73 2.69 6.06
C CYS A 99 5.92 3.98 6.19
N HIS A 100 5.83 4.57 7.39
CA HIS A 100 4.96 5.72 7.68
C HIS A 100 5.68 6.90 8.35
N THR A 101 7.01 6.85 8.43
CA THR A 101 7.85 7.94 8.92
C THR A 101 9.08 8.10 8.05
N SER A 102 9.77 9.22 8.20
CA SER A 102 11.02 9.47 7.51
C SER A 102 12.17 9.56 8.48
N ARG A 103 13.31 9.00 8.06
CA ARG A 103 14.55 8.91 8.83
C ARG A 103 14.39 8.17 10.16
N LEU A 104 13.80 6.99 10.10
CA LEU A 104 13.70 6.04 11.21
C LEU A 104 15.08 5.42 11.47
N ARG A 105 15.56 5.46 12.71
CA ARG A 105 16.83 4.84 13.12
C ARG A 105 16.77 4.18 14.48
N ASN A 106 17.64 3.20 14.68
CA ASN A 106 18.04 2.73 16.02
C ASN A 106 19.15 3.63 16.57
N THR A 107 18.85 4.35 17.64
CA THR A 107 19.74 5.30 18.31
C THR A 107 21.01 4.69 18.91
N LYS A 108 21.03 3.37 19.16
CA LYS A 108 22.22 2.68 19.67
C LYS A 108 23.11 2.10 18.56
N GLY A 109 22.71 2.22 17.30
CA GLY A 109 23.37 1.62 16.14
C GLY A 109 23.19 0.09 16.10
N GLY A 110 23.03 -0.46 14.89
CA GLY A 110 22.88 -1.90 14.64
C GLY A 110 21.62 -2.56 15.24
N GLY A 111 21.13 -3.64 14.62
CA GLY A 111 19.92 -4.36 15.04
C GLY A 111 18.61 -3.53 15.03
N PHE A 112 17.50 -4.23 15.30
CA PHE A 112 16.19 -3.62 15.51
C PHE A 112 15.76 -3.88 16.96
N ASP A 113 15.99 -2.90 17.84
CA ASP A 113 15.44 -2.89 19.20
C ASP A 113 14.42 -1.76 19.29
N VAL A 114 13.14 -2.13 19.37
CA VAL A 114 11.99 -1.22 19.40
C VAL A 114 12.14 -0.09 20.43
N ASN A 115 12.81 -0.36 21.55
CA ASN A 115 12.98 0.61 22.64
C ASN A 115 13.98 1.72 22.31
N ASN A 116 14.81 1.53 21.29
CA ASN A 116 15.85 2.47 20.88
C ASN A 116 15.54 3.11 19.52
N VAL A 117 14.33 2.96 18.99
CA VAL A 117 13.96 3.47 17.67
C VAL A 117 13.40 4.89 17.75
N GLU A 118 13.88 5.80 16.91
CA GLU A 118 13.30 7.13 16.74
C GLU A 118 13.18 7.49 15.25
N PHE A 119 12.27 8.41 14.92
CA PHE A 119 12.18 9.00 13.58
C PHE A 119 12.28 10.51 13.66
N LYS A 120 12.81 11.13 12.60
CA LYS A 120 12.97 12.58 12.54
C LYS A 120 11.69 13.29 12.10
N GLU A 121 10.98 12.73 11.12
CA GLU A 121 9.82 13.38 10.52
C GLU A 121 8.62 12.42 10.42
N PRO A 122 7.40 12.90 10.75
CA PRO A 122 6.19 12.14 10.52
C PRO A 122 5.87 12.06 9.01
N GLY A 123 5.32 10.93 8.57
CA GLY A 123 4.96 10.75 7.16
C GLY A 123 6.17 10.44 6.26
N ILE A 124 5.93 10.46 4.95
CA ILE A 124 6.91 10.12 3.92
C ILE A 124 7.34 11.41 3.23
N ASP A 125 8.58 11.82 3.50
CA ASP A 125 9.19 13.04 3.00
C ASP A 125 9.82 12.86 1.60
N CYS A 126 10.44 13.93 1.09
CA CYS A 126 11.13 13.93 -0.20
C CYS A 126 12.29 12.93 -0.23
N GLU A 127 13.05 12.84 0.86
CA GLU A 127 14.29 12.05 0.96
C GLU A 127 14.00 10.55 1.05
N MET A 128 12.78 10.14 1.41
CA MET A 128 12.35 8.74 1.34
C MET A 128 12.31 8.19 -0.10
N CYS A 129 12.09 9.05 -1.09
CA CYS A 129 12.04 8.67 -2.52
C CYS A 129 13.24 9.19 -3.31
N HIS A 130 13.79 10.34 -2.93
CA HIS A 130 14.90 10.98 -3.63
C HIS A 130 16.25 10.77 -2.94
N GLY A 131 16.26 10.39 -1.67
CA GLY A 131 17.48 10.18 -0.90
C GLY A 131 17.99 11.45 -0.22
N PRO A 132 19.05 11.32 0.59
CA PRO A 132 19.61 12.41 1.35
C PRO A 132 20.01 13.56 0.41
N SER A 133 19.42 14.73 0.62
CA SER A 133 19.50 15.87 -0.30
C SER A 133 20.28 17.04 0.29
N GLY A 134 20.94 16.85 1.45
CA GLY A 134 21.74 17.90 2.10
C GLY A 134 22.89 18.42 1.22
N GLY A 135 23.64 17.52 0.56
CA GLY A 135 24.69 17.90 -0.39
C GLY A 135 24.15 18.70 -1.57
N HIS A 136 23.02 18.26 -2.13
CA HIS A 136 22.34 18.98 -3.20
C HIS A 136 21.92 20.40 -2.80
N VAL A 137 21.44 20.61 -1.57
CA VAL A 137 21.11 21.97 -1.09
C VAL A 137 22.34 22.86 -1.06
N ILE A 138 23.50 22.33 -0.64
CA ILE A 138 24.77 23.05 -0.62
C ILE A 138 25.19 23.42 -2.06
N GLU A 139 25.26 22.44 -2.96
CA GLU A 139 25.62 22.63 -4.37
C GLU A 139 24.75 23.70 -5.05
N MET A 140 23.43 23.66 -4.83
CA MET A 140 22.50 24.64 -5.41
C MET A 140 22.67 26.03 -4.79
N SER A 141 23.02 26.12 -3.51
CA SER A 141 23.25 27.40 -2.82
C SER A 141 24.56 28.05 -3.25
N GLU A 142 25.59 27.23 -3.47
CA GLU A 142 26.93 27.66 -3.89
C GLU A 142 27.05 27.83 -5.40
N HIS A 143 26.02 27.44 -6.16
CA HIS A 143 26.03 27.40 -7.63
C HIS A 143 27.14 26.51 -8.21
N ASP A 144 27.56 25.50 -7.45
CA ASP A 144 28.62 24.55 -7.80
C ASP A 144 28.01 23.21 -8.19
N TYR A 145 27.44 23.16 -9.40
CA TYR A 145 26.73 21.98 -9.89
C TYR A 145 27.69 20.94 -10.49
N HIS A 146 27.64 19.72 -9.96
CA HIS A 146 28.39 18.59 -10.47
C HIS A 146 27.47 17.59 -11.18
N PRO A 147 27.89 17.04 -12.34
CA PRO A 147 27.21 15.88 -12.92
C PRO A 147 27.26 14.70 -11.94
N LYS A 148 26.12 14.05 -11.75
CA LYS A 148 25.98 12.87 -10.87
C LYS A 148 25.22 11.75 -11.56
N ASP A 149 25.39 10.52 -11.07
CA ASP A 149 24.60 9.40 -11.55
C ASP A 149 23.10 9.65 -11.30
N PRO A 150 22.19 9.24 -12.20
CA PRO A 150 20.75 9.32 -11.95
C PRO A 150 20.27 8.74 -10.62
N LEU A 151 20.96 7.73 -10.09
CA LEU A 151 20.65 7.11 -8.80
C LEU A 151 21.31 7.81 -7.60
N ASP A 152 22.31 8.65 -7.81
CA ASP A 152 22.89 9.44 -6.72
C ASP A 152 21.82 10.39 -6.18
N PRO A 153 21.65 10.53 -4.86
CA PRO A 153 20.70 11.47 -4.30
C PRO A 153 20.96 12.94 -4.69
N PRO A 154 19.93 13.77 -4.95
CA PRO A 154 18.53 13.37 -5.11
C PRO A 154 18.31 12.58 -6.40
N VAL A 155 17.68 11.41 -6.31
CA VAL A 155 17.43 10.52 -7.44
C VAL A 155 16.64 11.23 -8.54
N ASN A 156 17.10 11.06 -9.78
CA ASN A 156 16.44 11.59 -10.96
C ASN A 156 15.58 10.50 -11.64
N PHE A 157 14.29 10.50 -11.32
CA PHE A 157 13.31 9.55 -11.88
C PHE A 157 13.16 9.63 -13.41
N HIS A 158 13.55 10.73 -14.05
CA HIS A 158 13.52 10.86 -15.51
C HIS A 158 14.68 10.15 -16.21
N LYS A 159 15.71 9.76 -15.47
CA LYS A 159 16.95 9.20 -16.02
C LYS A 159 17.24 7.77 -15.51
N ILE A 160 16.33 7.18 -14.73
CA ILE A 160 16.44 5.79 -14.27
C ILE A 160 15.43 4.91 -15.02
N ASP A 161 15.75 3.63 -15.13
CA ASP A 161 14.84 2.65 -15.71
C ASP A 161 13.64 2.36 -14.78
N SER A 162 12.63 1.71 -15.36
CA SER A 162 11.39 1.39 -14.70
C SER A 162 11.53 0.47 -13.47
N ARG A 163 12.53 -0.42 -13.48
CA ARG A 163 12.79 -1.36 -12.37
C ARG A 163 13.37 -0.64 -11.17
N LYS A 164 14.36 0.22 -11.41
CA LYS A 164 14.92 1.12 -10.40
C LYS A 164 13.83 2.01 -9.81
N SER A 165 12.99 2.61 -10.65
CA SER A 165 11.85 3.43 -10.19
C SER A 165 10.86 2.63 -9.33
N ALA A 166 10.44 1.44 -9.77
CA ALA A 166 9.52 0.59 -9.00
C ALA A 166 10.14 0.12 -7.67
N ALA A 167 11.44 -0.16 -7.66
CA ALA A 167 12.18 -0.47 -6.45
C ALA A 167 12.05 0.64 -5.38
N ILE A 168 12.02 1.91 -5.75
CA ILE A 168 11.84 3.00 -4.79
C ILE A 168 10.49 2.90 -4.07
N CYS A 169 9.42 2.64 -4.83
CA CYS A 169 8.07 2.44 -4.28
C CYS A 169 7.96 1.15 -3.45
N ALA A 170 8.73 0.11 -3.83
CA ALA A 170 8.82 -1.17 -3.15
C ALA A 170 9.39 -1.07 -1.73
N GLN A 171 9.96 0.08 -1.35
CA GLN A 171 10.30 0.31 0.04
C GLN A 171 9.06 0.15 0.96
N CYS A 172 7.87 0.56 0.51
CA CYS A 172 6.67 0.51 1.35
C CYS A 172 5.54 -0.32 0.75
N HIS A 173 5.42 -0.36 -0.59
CA HIS A 173 4.33 -1.06 -1.31
C HIS A 173 4.68 -2.51 -1.69
N MET A 174 5.57 -3.11 -0.91
CA MET A 174 6.04 -4.48 -1.03
C MET A 174 5.99 -5.14 0.35
N GLN A 175 5.82 -6.46 0.41
CA GLN A 175 5.82 -7.16 1.68
C GLN A 175 7.26 -7.24 2.21
N SER A 176 7.64 -6.24 3.01
CA SER A 176 8.92 -6.15 3.68
C SER A 176 8.66 -5.64 5.10
N ALA A 177 8.79 -6.49 6.12
CA ALA A 177 8.66 -6.05 7.51
C ALA A 177 10.01 -5.89 8.23
N ILE A 178 11.10 -6.38 7.64
CA ILE A 178 12.41 -6.38 8.28
C ILE A 178 13.39 -5.65 7.36
N ARG A 179 14.02 -4.63 7.93
CA ARG A 179 15.07 -3.83 7.31
C ARG A 179 16.37 -4.20 8.01
N ASN A 180 17.42 -4.54 7.28
CA ASN A 180 18.72 -4.59 7.94
C ASN A 180 19.11 -3.15 8.25
N PRO A 181 19.40 -2.82 9.52
CA PRO A 181 19.84 -1.50 9.86
C PRO A 181 21.14 -1.18 9.14
N GLY A 182 21.29 0.09 8.77
CA GLY A 182 22.56 0.64 8.34
C GLY A 182 23.59 0.66 9.48
N PRO A 183 24.86 0.97 9.16
CA PRO A 183 25.94 1.01 10.15
C PRO A 183 25.64 1.97 11.30
N ASP A 184 24.91 3.05 11.03
CA ASP A 184 24.54 4.07 12.01
C ASP A 184 23.10 3.87 12.53
N GLY A 185 22.52 2.69 12.29
CA GLY A 185 21.20 2.30 12.75
C GLY A 185 20.05 2.72 11.84
N GLU A 186 20.29 3.19 10.61
CA GLU A 186 19.24 3.61 9.69
C GLU A 186 18.31 2.46 9.30
N LEU A 187 17.00 2.64 9.41
CA LEU A 187 16.02 1.57 9.17
C LEU A 187 15.22 1.77 7.88
N ASN A 188 15.01 3.00 7.43
CA ASN A 188 14.22 3.26 6.22
C ASN A 188 14.79 4.36 5.31
N TYR A 189 16.03 4.75 5.58
CA TYR A 189 16.79 5.72 4.80
C TYR A 189 18.26 5.26 4.77
N VAL A 190 19.10 5.98 4.05
CA VAL A 190 20.56 5.85 4.20
C VAL A 190 21.18 7.22 4.44
N SER A 191 22.24 7.25 5.23
CA SER A 191 23.11 8.43 5.38
C SER A 191 24.23 8.45 4.33
N SER A 192 24.66 7.28 3.85
CA SER A 192 25.78 7.12 2.92
C SER A 192 25.72 5.79 2.16
N GLY A 193 26.40 5.72 1.01
CA GLY A 193 26.40 4.56 0.12
C GLY A 193 25.20 4.49 -0.81
N GLU A 194 24.94 3.31 -1.37
CA GLU A 194 23.84 3.13 -2.34
C GLU A 194 22.47 3.35 -1.68
N PHE A 195 21.74 4.37 -2.15
CA PHE A 195 20.43 4.77 -1.63
C PHE A 195 19.39 3.65 -1.71
N PHE A 196 19.48 2.80 -2.72
CA PHE A 196 18.61 1.62 -2.88
C PHE A 196 19.38 0.30 -2.80
N GLY A 197 20.15 0.12 -1.73
CA GLY A 197 20.78 -1.18 -1.47
C GLY A 197 19.78 -2.27 -1.06
N ASN A 198 20.07 -3.52 -1.42
CA ASN A 198 19.38 -4.73 -0.91
C ASN A 198 19.35 -4.82 0.64
N ARG A 199 20.18 -4.02 1.33
CA ARG A 199 20.26 -3.94 2.79
C ARG A 199 18.88 -3.72 3.43
N LEU A 200 18.08 -2.85 2.85
CA LEU A 200 16.76 -2.53 3.38
C LEU A 200 15.68 -3.52 2.95
N ARG A 201 15.95 -4.60 2.23
CA ARG A 201 14.91 -5.56 1.81
C ARG A 201 15.16 -6.92 2.42
N GLN A 202 14.30 -7.33 3.34
CA GLN A 202 14.16 -8.73 3.68
C GLN A 202 12.79 -9.24 3.26
N TRP A 203 12.81 -10.29 2.46
CA TRP A 203 11.64 -11.10 2.17
C TRP A 203 11.25 -11.86 3.43
N PHE A 204 9.95 -11.99 3.67
CA PHE A 204 9.49 -12.94 4.68
C PHE A 204 9.89 -14.35 4.26
N GLY A 205 10.61 -15.06 5.13
CA GLY A 205 10.90 -16.49 4.94
C GLY A 205 9.63 -17.36 5.04
N GLU A 206 8.62 -16.88 5.75
CA GLU A 206 7.30 -17.49 5.83
C GLU A 206 6.24 -16.43 5.56
N PHE A 207 5.50 -16.59 4.46
CA PHE A 207 4.32 -15.79 4.23
C PHE A 207 3.11 -16.45 4.88
N SER A 208 2.33 -15.67 5.63
CA SER A 208 1.01 -16.13 6.06
C SER A 208 0.18 -16.51 4.83
N ARG A 209 -0.46 -17.68 4.84
CA ARG A 209 -1.43 -18.06 3.81
C ARG A 209 -2.54 -17.02 3.61
N LYS A 210 -2.80 -16.17 4.62
CA LYS A 210 -3.74 -15.02 4.53
C LYS A 210 -3.32 -13.95 3.51
N GLY A 211 -2.04 -13.92 3.13
CA GLY A 211 -1.50 -13.01 2.11
C GLY A 211 -1.84 -13.39 0.67
N PHE A 212 -2.40 -14.58 0.44
CA PHE A 212 -2.58 -15.17 -0.87
C PHE A 212 -4.00 -15.71 -1.05
N TYR A 213 -4.45 -15.69 -2.30
CA TYR A 213 -5.54 -16.52 -2.78
C TYR A 213 -5.05 -17.94 -3.07
N LYS A 214 -5.95 -18.92 -3.06
CA LYS A 214 -5.58 -20.33 -3.37
C LYS A 214 -5.13 -20.53 -4.81
N ASP A 215 -5.45 -19.59 -5.69
CA ASP A 215 -4.97 -19.54 -7.07
C ASP A 215 -3.58 -18.90 -7.24
N GLY A 216 -2.95 -18.46 -6.14
CA GLY A 216 -1.59 -17.90 -6.13
C GLY A 216 -1.51 -16.38 -6.33
N ARG A 217 -2.64 -15.70 -6.57
CA ARG A 217 -2.69 -14.23 -6.59
C ARG A 217 -2.52 -13.66 -5.20
N PHE A 218 -1.97 -12.45 -5.12
CA PHE A 218 -1.81 -11.77 -3.84
C PHE A 218 -3.12 -11.18 -3.35
N ARG A 219 -3.32 -11.25 -2.03
CA ARG A 219 -4.55 -10.82 -1.36
C ARG A 219 -4.39 -9.51 -0.60
N GLN A 220 -3.18 -9.06 -0.24
CA GLN A 220 -2.99 -7.85 0.58
C GLN A 220 -2.37 -6.70 -0.22
N THR A 221 -2.77 -5.46 0.06
CA THR A 221 -2.20 -4.26 -0.59
C THR A 221 -0.70 -4.04 -0.36
N THR A 222 -0.11 -4.72 0.61
CA THR A 222 1.35 -4.76 0.78
C THR A 222 2.06 -5.52 -0.35
N PHE A 223 1.35 -6.24 -1.22
CA PHE A 223 1.95 -6.96 -2.36
C PHE A 223 1.78 -6.26 -3.72
N ILE A 224 1.55 -4.93 -3.73
CA ILE A 224 1.26 -4.21 -4.97
C ILE A 224 2.44 -4.27 -5.94
N VAL A 225 3.67 -4.08 -5.45
CA VAL A 225 4.86 -4.15 -6.32
C VAL A 225 5.07 -5.58 -6.81
N GLU A 226 4.98 -6.59 -5.96
CA GLU A 226 5.14 -7.99 -6.40
C GLU A 226 4.08 -8.40 -7.42
N ALA A 227 2.84 -7.90 -7.28
CA ALA A 227 1.79 -8.13 -8.27
C ALA A 227 2.13 -7.44 -9.62
N LEU A 228 2.60 -6.20 -9.58
CA LEU A 228 3.03 -5.47 -10.77
C LEU A 228 4.20 -6.17 -11.48
N GLU A 229 5.20 -6.61 -10.71
CA GLU A 229 6.38 -7.32 -11.22
C GLU A 229 6.02 -8.63 -11.92
N ARG A 230 4.91 -9.27 -11.53
CA ARG A 230 4.40 -10.47 -12.22
C ARG A 230 3.77 -10.18 -13.57
N SER A 231 3.37 -8.94 -13.84
CA SER A 231 2.64 -8.58 -15.07
C SER A 231 3.49 -8.60 -16.33
N GLN A 232 2.89 -8.96 -17.47
CA GLN A 232 3.54 -8.79 -18.77
C GLN A 232 3.90 -7.32 -19.05
N CYS A 233 3.08 -6.37 -18.58
CA CYS A 233 3.33 -4.94 -18.77
C CYS A 233 4.67 -4.52 -18.15
N PHE A 234 4.97 -4.97 -16.93
CA PHE A 234 6.25 -4.71 -16.27
C PHE A 234 7.40 -5.53 -16.86
N LYS A 235 7.15 -6.78 -17.25
CA LYS A 235 8.19 -7.67 -17.77
C LYS A 235 8.70 -7.27 -19.16
N LYS A 236 7.82 -6.70 -19.99
CA LYS A 236 8.07 -6.44 -21.42
C LYS A 236 8.18 -4.96 -21.79
N ALA A 237 7.83 -4.05 -20.89
CA ALA A 237 7.89 -2.61 -21.15
C ALA A 237 8.56 -1.86 -20.00
N GLU A 238 8.94 -0.61 -20.25
CA GLU A 238 9.48 0.32 -19.24
C GLU A 238 8.37 0.94 -18.39
N LEU A 239 7.59 0.10 -17.71
CA LEU A 239 6.46 0.52 -16.86
C LEU A 239 6.90 0.69 -15.41
N SER A 240 6.71 1.87 -14.83
CA SER A 240 6.87 2.11 -13.39
C SER A 240 5.58 2.62 -12.76
N CYS A 241 5.55 2.74 -11.43
CA CYS A 241 4.42 3.31 -10.71
C CYS A 241 4.11 4.74 -11.21
N GLY A 242 5.14 5.53 -11.51
CA GLY A 242 5.04 6.90 -12.01
C GLY A 242 4.49 7.03 -13.43
N THR A 243 4.37 5.91 -14.18
CA THR A 243 3.67 5.90 -15.46
C THR A 243 2.18 6.20 -15.28
N CYS A 244 1.58 5.70 -14.19
CA CYS A 244 0.14 5.81 -13.91
C CYS A 244 -0.18 6.73 -12.72
N HIS A 245 0.73 6.85 -11.75
CA HIS A 245 0.54 7.63 -10.53
C HIS A 245 1.32 8.94 -10.55
N ASP A 246 0.75 9.96 -9.91
CA ASP A 246 1.39 11.24 -9.61
C ASP A 246 1.57 11.39 -8.09
N PRO A 247 2.78 11.14 -7.55
CA PRO A 247 3.06 11.27 -6.12
C PRO A 247 3.10 12.73 -5.64
N HIS A 248 3.17 13.71 -6.56
CA HIS A 248 3.34 15.14 -6.25
C HIS A 248 2.08 15.96 -6.58
N SER A 249 0.92 15.31 -6.68
CA SER A 249 -0.33 15.98 -7.03
C SER A 249 -0.69 17.06 -6.01
N ARG A 250 -0.95 18.28 -6.50
CA ARG A 250 -1.37 19.43 -5.67
C ARG A 250 -2.75 19.27 -5.05
N ASP A 251 -3.56 18.33 -5.56
CA ASP A 251 -4.93 18.06 -5.10
C ASP A 251 -5.08 16.60 -4.65
N SER A 252 -4.22 16.21 -3.70
CA SER A 252 -4.20 14.84 -3.17
C SER A 252 -5.47 14.46 -2.39
N ALA A 253 -6.22 15.46 -1.90
CA ALA A 253 -7.47 15.28 -1.18
C ALA A 253 -8.59 14.74 -2.09
N SER A 254 -8.70 15.24 -3.32
CA SER A 254 -9.68 14.75 -4.29
C SER A 254 -9.20 13.55 -5.11
N ASN A 255 -7.88 13.26 -5.07
CA ASN A 255 -7.24 12.16 -5.79
C ASN A 255 -6.73 11.08 -4.82
N PRO A 256 -7.62 10.27 -4.22
CA PRO A 256 -7.23 9.35 -3.17
C PRO A 256 -6.29 8.23 -3.66
N THR A 257 -6.33 7.92 -4.96
CA THR A 257 -5.46 6.93 -5.61
C THR A 257 -4.21 7.55 -6.23
N SER A 258 -4.03 8.87 -6.14
CA SER A 258 -2.90 9.59 -6.74
C SER A 258 -2.71 9.25 -8.23
N LEU A 259 -3.80 9.13 -9.00
CA LEU A 259 -3.74 8.82 -10.44
C LEU A 259 -3.36 10.06 -11.24
N LYS A 260 -2.46 9.88 -12.20
CA LYS A 260 -2.05 10.91 -13.15
C LYS A 260 -3.19 11.33 -14.09
N PHE A 261 -4.00 10.34 -14.51
CA PHE A 261 -5.11 10.53 -15.45
C PHE A 261 -6.45 10.50 -14.70
N ARG A 262 -6.66 11.44 -13.76
CA ARG A 262 -7.83 11.40 -12.87
C ARG A 262 -9.16 11.42 -13.63
N ASP A 263 -9.28 12.34 -14.59
CA ASP A 263 -10.56 12.61 -15.27
C ASP A 263 -10.79 11.62 -16.43
N GLU A 264 -9.71 11.04 -16.97
CA GLU A 264 -9.74 10.02 -18.03
C GLU A 264 -8.85 8.80 -17.69
N PRO A 265 -9.26 7.96 -16.71
CA PRO A 265 -8.38 6.91 -16.16
C PRO A 265 -7.86 5.91 -17.21
N ASP A 266 -8.66 5.57 -18.22
CA ASP A 266 -8.26 4.59 -19.24
C ASP A 266 -7.07 5.06 -20.11
N LEU A 267 -6.69 6.35 -20.07
CA LEU A 267 -5.46 6.83 -20.70
C LEU A 267 -4.20 6.16 -20.12
N MET A 268 -4.24 5.70 -18.87
CA MET A 268 -3.14 4.94 -18.27
C MET A 268 -2.88 3.62 -19.00
N CYS A 269 -3.90 3.03 -19.62
CA CYS A 269 -3.80 1.80 -20.39
C CYS A 269 -3.61 2.09 -21.89
N THR A 270 -4.44 2.98 -22.44
CA THR A 270 -4.50 3.27 -23.87
C THR A 270 -3.38 4.18 -24.38
N GLY A 271 -2.52 4.69 -23.49
CA GLY A 271 -1.22 5.26 -23.86
C GLY A 271 -0.37 4.27 -24.68
N CYS A 272 -0.34 3.02 -24.24
CA CYS A 272 0.34 1.90 -24.91
C CYS A 272 -0.63 1.05 -25.74
N HIS A 273 -1.81 0.74 -25.21
CA HIS A 273 -2.82 -0.07 -25.90
C HIS A 273 -3.73 0.77 -26.80
N ARG A 274 -3.12 1.42 -27.80
CA ARG A 274 -3.79 2.43 -28.65
C ARG A 274 -4.97 1.86 -29.46
N GLN A 275 -4.96 0.57 -29.75
CA GLN A 275 -6.04 -0.12 -30.46
C GLN A 275 -7.39 -0.08 -29.73
N PHE A 276 -7.39 0.20 -28.42
CA PHE A 276 -8.61 0.28 -27.61
C PHE A 276 -9.05 1.72 -27.30
N ARG A 277 -8.49 2.74 -27.97
CA ARG A 277 -8.96 4.13 -27.85
C ARG A 277 -10.32 4.35 -28.52
N ASP A 278 -10.65 3.54 -29.51
CA ASP A 278 -11.92 3.61 -30.22
C ASP A 278 -13.06 3.01 -29.37
N ALA A 279 -14.16 3.75 -29.24
CA ALA A 279 -15.34 3.37 -28.47
C ALA A 279 -15.95 2.03 -28.92
N ALA A 280 -15.95 1.76 -30.22
CA ALA A 280 -16.46 0.51 -30.75
C ALA A 280 -15.47 -0.65 -30.51
N ALA A 281 -14.16 -0.40 -30.57
CA ALA A 281 -13.13 -1.38 -30.24
C ALA A 281 -13.19 -1.80 -28.77
N ILE A 282 -13.33 -0.86 -27.83
CA ILE A 282 -13.45 -1.19 -26.40
C ILE A 282 -14.77 -1.90 -26.11
N SER A 283 -15.88 -1.50 -26.73
CA SER A 283 -17.17 -2.19 -26.57
C SER A 283 -17.11 -3.61 -27.11
N ARG A 284 -16.48 -3.85 -28.26
CA ARG A 284 -16.24 -5.20 -28.80
C ARG A 284 -15.30 -6.03 -27.92
N HIS A 285 -14.28 -5.42 -27.34
CA HIS A 285 -13.30 -6.12 -26.50
C HIS A 285 -13.88 -6.51 -25.14
N SER A 286 -14.55 -5.57 -24.48
CA SER A 286 -15.16 -5.77 -23.17
C SER A 286 -16.50 -6.50 -23.23
N HIS A 287 -17.16 -6.51 -24.40
CA HIS A 287 -18.55 -6.95 -24.59
C HIS A 287 -19.57 -6.17 -23.74
N HIS A 288 -19.25 -4.92 -23.42
CA HIS A 288 -20.11 -4.01 -22.69
C HIS A 288 -20.41 -2.74 -23.49
N ALA A 289 -21.45 -2.00 -23.10
CA ALA A 289 -21.69 -0.66 -23.66
C ALA A 289 -20.53 0.27 -23.30
N THR A 290 -20.10 1.13 -24.24
CA THR A 290 -18.90 1.98 -24.10
C THR A 290 -18.85 2.74 -22.78
N GLU A 291 -19.97 3.34 -22.36
CA GLU A 291 -20.04 4.17 -21.15
C GLU A 291 -20.26 3.39 -19.84
N SER A 292 -20.35 2.06 -19.89
CA SER A 292 -20.56 1.25 -18.70
C SER A 292 -19.26 0.98 -17.92
N GLU A 293 -19.36 0.74 -16.61
CA GLU A 293 -18.22 0.34 -15.78
C GLU A 293 -17.51 -0.91 -16.32
N GLY A 294 -18.23 -1.82 -16.99
CA GLY A 294 -17.67 -3.02 -17.61
C GLY A 294 -16.73 -2.74 -18.79
N SER A 295 -16.81 -1.56 -19.40
CA SER A 295 -15.89 -1.13 -20.48
C SER A 295 -14.61 -0.49 -19.97
N ARG A 296 -14.49 -0.19 -18.67
CA ARG A 296 -13.26 0.35 -18.07
C ARG A 296 -12.18 -0.72 -18.00
N CYS A 297 -10.95 -0.38 -18.41
CA CYS A 297 -9.85 -1.36 -18.45
C CYS A 297 -9.63 -1.99 -17.06
N VAL A 298 -9.60 -1.16 -16.03
CA VAL A 298 -9.34 -1.54 -14.64
C VAL A 298 -10.44 -2.41 -14.02
N SER A 299 -11.64 -2.47 -14.60
CA SER A 299 -12.74 -3.30 -14.09
C SER A 299 -12.43 -4.79 -14.18
N CYS A 300 -11.79 -5.20 -15.28
CA CYS A 300 -11.42 -6.59 -15.51
C CYS A 300 -9.94 -6.85 -15.25
N HIS A 301 -9.07 -5.93 -15.68
CA HIS A 301 -7.61 -6.10 -15.62
C HIS A 301 -6.99 -5.73 -14.28
N MET A 302 -7.70 -4.97 -13.44
CA MET A 302 -7.25 -4.60 -12.10
C MET A 302 -8.40 -4.77 -11.09
N PRO A 303 -8.97 -5.98 -10.94
CA PRO A 303 -10.17 -6.16 -10.14
C PRO A 303 -9.94 -5.76 -8.67
N ARG A 304 -10.99 -5.31 -7.98
CA ARG A 304 -10.92 -4.92 -6.57
C ARG A 304 -10.88 -6.17 -5.68
N ILE A 305 -9.71 -6.80 -5.58
CA ILE A 305 -9.51 -8.06 -4.84
C ILE A 305 -8.45 -7.93 -3.74
N MET A 306 -7.63 -6.88 -3.70
CA MET A 306 -6.65 -6.74 -2.61
C MET A 306 -7.29 -6.17 -1.35
N ASP A 307 -7.11 -6.82 -0.20
CA ASP A 307 -7.48 -6.34 1.12
C ASP A 307 -6.73 -5.04 1.45
N ALA A 308 -7.51 -3.98 1.66
CA ALA A 308 -7.08 -2.66 2.11
C ALA A 308 -7.83 -2.32 3.41
N LEU A 309 -7.72 -3.21 4.38
CA LEU A 309 -8.40 -3.19 5.68
C LEU A 309 -9.93 -3.29 5.57
N LEU A 310 -10.60 -2.19 5.24
CA LEU A 310 -12.08 -2.10 5.21
C LEU A 310 -12.66 -1.98 3.81
N PHE A 311 -11.82 -1.93 2.79
CA PHE A 311 -12.25 -1.97 1.40
C PHE A 311 -11.32 -2.87 0.58
N ARG A 312 -11.74 -3.16 -0.65
CA ARG A 312 -10.93 -3.88 -1.63
C ARG A 312 -10.27 -2.91 -2.60
N ALA A 313 -8.95 -2.90 -2.64
CA ALA A 313 -8.14 -2.16 -3.61
C ALA A 313 -7.95 -2.96 -4.90
N ARG A 314 -7.59 -2.22 -5.97
CA ARG A 314 -7.32 -2.74 -7.31
C ARG A 314 -6.08 -3.64 -7.31
N TYR A 315 -6.14 -4.79 -7.97
CA TYR A 315 -5.00 -5.70 -8.17
C TYR A 315 -4.05 -5.16 -9.25
N HIS A 316 -2.75 -5.38 -9.08
CA HIS A 316 -1.71 -4.79 -9.95
C HIS A 316 -0.98 -5.78 -10.85
N GLN A 317 -1.36 -7.06 -10.85
CA GLN A 317 -1.01 -7.95 -11.97
C GLN A 317 -2.02 -7.67 -13.11
N ILE A 318 -1.74 -6.62 -13.87
CA ILE A 318 -2.70 -5.97 -14.80
C ILE A 318 -3.19 -6.90 -15.92
N ASP A 319 -2.38 -7.89 -16.26
CA ASP A 319 -2.69 -8.93 -17.25
C ASP A 319 -3.42 -10.15 -16.64
N ASP A 320 -3.96 -10.04 -15.43
CA ASP A 320 -4.84 -11.04 -14.84
C ASP A 320 -6.16 -11.09 -15.61
N ILE A 321 -6.32 -12.13 -16.43
CA ILE A 321 -7.56 -12.39 -17.17
C ILE A 321 -8.48 -13.21 -16.25
N PRO A 322 -9.76 -12.82 -16.09
CA PRO A 322 -10.70 -13.53 -15.23
C PRO A 322 -10.73 -15.04 -15.53
N ASN A 323 -10.29 -15.86 -14.57
CA ASN A 323 -10.20 -17.29 -14.74
C ASN A 323 -11.37 -18.00 -14.04
N ALA A 324 -12.39 -18.35 -14.81
CA ALA A 324 -13.57 -19.04 -14.32
C ALA A 324 -13.27 -20.45 -13.77
N GLU A 325 -12.27 -21.15 -14.33
CA GLU A 325 -11.87 -22.48 -13.87
C GLU A 325 -11.31 -22.44 -12.45
N MET A 326 -10.46 -21.46 -12.16
CA MET A 326 -9.87 -21.27 -10.82
C MET A 326 -10.93 -20.90 -9.80
N THR A 327 -11.89 -20.04 -10.16
CA THR A 327 -13.04 -19.73 -9.32
C THR A 327 -13.94 -20.95 -9.08
N LYS A 328 -14.15 -21.80 -10.09
CA LYS A 328 -14.90 -23.06 -9.92
C LYS A 328 -14.18 -24.02 -8.97
N ARG A 329 -12.84 -24.08 -9.05
CA ARG A 329 -12.01 -24.96 -8.22
C ARG A 329 -11.91 -24.51 -6.76
N PHE A 330 -11.72 -23.22 -6.51
CA PHE A 330 -11.42 -22.70 -5.17
C PHE A 330 -12.56 -21.91 -4.53
N GLY A 331 -13.59 -21.55 -5.29
CA GLY A 331 -14.68 -20.69 -4.86
C GLY A 331 -14.35 -19.19 -5.02
N PRO A 332 -15.36 -18.32 -5.06
CA PRO A 332 -15.20 -16.87 -5.30
C PRO A 332 -14.48 -16.13 -4.16
N GLU A 333 -14.47 -16.68 -2.95
CA GLU A 333 -13.74 -16.09 -1.81
C GLU A 333 -12.23 -16.29 -1.91
N GLU A 334 -11.81 -17.46 -2.41
CA GLU A 334 -10.41 -17.88 -2.47
C GLU A 334 -9.81 -17.80 -3.89
N SER A 335 -10.63 -17.46 -4.88
CA SER A 335 -10.26 -17.14 -6.26
C SER A 335 -11.31 -16.21 -6.89
N PRO A 336 -11.33 -14.92 -6.50
CA PRO A 336 -12.33 -13.96 -6.98
C PRO A 336 -12.23 -13.71 -8.49
N ASN A 337 -13.37 -13.58 -9.14
CA ASN A 337 -13.46 -13.37 -10.58
C ASN A 337 -14.00 -11.97 -10.88
N ALA A 338 -13.34 -11.19 -11.75
CA ALA A 338 -13.73 -9.82 -12.04
C ALA A 338 -15.18 -9.70 -12.55
N CYS A 339 -15.66 -10.67 -13.33
CA CYS A 339 -17.04 -10.69 -13.84
C CYS A 339 -18.03 -10.85 -12.67
N LEU A 340 -17.73 -11.77 -11.74
CA LEU A 340 -18.61 -12.07 -10.60
C LEU A 340 -18.61 -10.97 -9.53
N LEU A 341 -17.68 -10.00 -9.59
CA LEU A 341 -17.74 -8.81 -8.75
C LEU A 341 -18.92 -7.89 -9.11
N CYS A 342 -19.36 -7.89 -10.38
CA CYS A 342 -20.50 -7.10 -10.84
C CYS A 342 -21.75 -7.96 -11.10
N HIS A 343 -21.57 -9.21 -11.53
CA HIS A 343 -22.66 -10.16 -11.81
C HIS A 343 -22.87 -11.11 -10.62
N THR A 344 -23.32 -10.56 -9.49
CA THR A 344 -23.42 -11.29 -8.20
C THR A 344 -24.41 -12.46 -8.21
N GLU A 345 -25.40 -12.42 -9.10
CA GLU A 345 -26.40 -13.49 -9.27
C GLU A 345 -25.93 -14.62 -10.21
N LYS A 346 -24.69 -14.54 -10.70
CA LYS A 346 -24.09 -15.53 -11.61
C LYS A 346 -23.02 -16.35 -10.90
N ASN A 347 -22.66 -17.46 -11.51
CA ASN A 347 -21.66 -18.38 -10.98
C ASN A 347 -20.45 -18.51 -11.95
N ALA A 348 -19.43 -19.23 -11.50
CA ALA A 348 -18.21 -19.44 -12.28
C ALA A 348 -18.48 -20.14 -13.63
N GLU A 349 -19.46 -21.03 -13.71
CA GLU A 349 -19.83 -21.70 -14.96
C GLU A 349 -20.37 -20.70 -15.99
N TRP A 350 -21.26 -19.80 -15.58
CA TRP A 350 -21.74 -18.72 -16.44
C TRP A 350 -20.59 -17.85 -16.94
N ALA A 351 -19.67 -17.44 -16.06
CA ALA A 351 -18.52 -16.63 -16.46
C ALA A 351 -17.64 -17.35 -17.49
N GLY A 352 -17.40 -18.66 -17.28
CA GLY A 352 -16.65 -19.51 -18.22
C GLY A 352 -17.34 -19.63 -19.59
N GLN A 353 -18.67 -19.77 -19.61
CA GLN A 353 -19.45 -19.81 -20.85
C GLN A 353 -19.39 -18.48 -21.62
N GLN A 354 -19.48 -17.34 -20.92
CA GLN A 354 -19.34 -16.03 -21.56
C GLN A 354 -17.95 -15.87 -22.19
N LEU A 355 -16.89 -16.12 -21.42
CA LEU A 355 -15.51 -15.99 -21.89
C LEU A 355 -15.21 -16.93 -23.07
N SER A 356 -15.72 -18.16 -23.04
CA SER A 356 -15.53 -19.13 -24.13
C SER A 356 -16.33 -18.78 -25.39
N GLY A 357 -17.48 -18.11 -25.22
CA GLY A 357 -18.31 -17.63 -26.32
C GLY A 357 -17.71 -16.43 -27.06
N TRP A 358 -16.78 -15.72 -26.41
CA TRP A 358 -16.03 -14.65 -27.03
C TRP A 358 -14.93 -15.26 -27.90
N LYS A 359 -15.04 -15.12 -29.22
CA LYS A 359 -13.93 -15.50 -30.11
C LYS A 359 -12.73 -14.67 -29.68
N PRO A 360 -11.56 -15.28 -29.37
CA PRO A 360 -10.37 -14.50 -29.10
C PRO A 360 -10.16 -13.60 -30.31
N LEU A 361 -10.21 -12.28 -30.11
CA LEU A 361 -9.64 -11.35 -31.06
C LEU A 361 -8.19 -11.78 -31.17
N ARG A 362 -7.86 -12.53 -32.24
CA ARG A 362 -6.48 -12.89 -32.53
C ARG A 362 -5.73 -11.57 -32.53
N ALA A 363 -4.91 -11.36 -31.50
CA ALA A 363 -3.87 -10.36 -31.59
C ALA A 363 -3.05 -10.81 -32.80
N ASN A 364 -3.18 -10.08 -33.92
CA ASN A 364 -2.19 -10.17 -34.97
C ASN A 364 -0.88 -9.81 -34.28
N ALA A 365 -0.07 -10.83 -34.00
CA ALA A 365 1.29 -10.67 -33.54
C ALA A 365 2.08 -10.01 -34.68
N PRO A 366 2.77 -8.90 -34.44
CA PRO A 366 4.14 -8.75 -34.88
C PRO A 366 5.09 -9.51 -33.95
#